data_AF-A0A1F3X1Q5-F1
#
_entry.id   AF-A0A1F3X1Q5-F1
#
_cell.length_a   1.000
_cell.length_b   1.000
_cell.length_c   1.000
_cell.angle_alpha   90.00
_cell.angle_beta   90.00
_cell.angle_gamma   90.00
#
_symmetry.space_group_name_H-M   'P 1'
#
loop_
_entity.id
_entity.type
_entity.pdbx_description
1 polymer ?
#
loop_
_entity_poly.entity_id
_entity_poly.type
_entity_poly.pdbx_seq_one_letter_code
_entity_poly.pdbx_strand_id
1 'polypeptide(L)'
;MFFVLLLAVVGIGAAFPATTLETRSVPAATQAIASEFAQHTAGRYFQYHANMPPQRLALYATFSDMFVELVDREFFRVKTRFPIQVFVLEDTGSWLTLARTSTVQ
;
A
#
# COMPACT_ATOMS: atom_id res chain seq x y z
N MET A 1 -38.44 -1.56 8.51
CA MET A 1 -37.30 -1.70 7.59
C MET A 1 -36.04 -1.72 8.45
N PHE A 2 -35.53 -2.91 8.78
CA PHE A 2 -34.43 -3.12 9.72
C PHE A 2 -33.14 -3.39 8.93
N PHE A 3 -32.10 -2.60 9.14
CA PHE A 3 -30.73 -2.96 8.79
C PHE A 3 -29.88 -2.79 10.05
N VAL A 4 -29.67 -3.90 10.75
CA VAL A 4 -28.73 -4.02 11.87
C VAL A 4 -27.41 -4.45 11.26
N LEU A 5 -26.47 -3.51 11.11
CA LEU A 5 -25.08 -3.82 10.78
C LEU A 5 -24.40 -4.31 12.07
N LEU A 6 -24.47 -5.64 12.29
CA LEU A 6 -23.85 -6.31 13.42
C LEU A 6 -22.34 -6.41 13.18
N LEU A 7 -21.60 -5.33 13.43
CA LEU A 7 -20.15 -5.40 13.62
C LEU A 7 -19.92 -5.98 15.02
N ALA A 8 -19.76 -7.31 15.06
CA ALA A 8 -19.32 -8.03 16.24
C ALA A 8 -17.91 -7.55 16.62
N VAL A 9 -17.84 -6.53 17.47
CA VAL A 9 -16.64 -6.19 18.24
C VAL A 9 -16.52 -7.24 19.34
N VAL A 10 -16.02 -8.42 18.97
CA VAL A 10 -15.45 -9.34 19.96
C VAL A 10 -14.05 -8.81 20.25
N GLY A 11 -13.91 -8.20 21.43
CA GLY A 11 -12.63 -7.74 21.93
C GLY A 11 -11.65 -8.90 22.08
N ILE A 12 -10.42 -8.67 21.63
CA ILE A 12 -9.23 -9.21 22.29
C ILE A 12 -8.23 -8.07 22.33
N GLY A 13 -8.08 -7.47 23.52
CA GLY A 13 -6.86 -6.76 23.85
C GLY A 13 -5.73 -7.79 23.88
N ALA A 14 -5.01 -7.91 22.78
CA ALA A 14 -3.68 -8.46 22.77
C ALA A 14 -2.76 -7.30 22.42
N ALA A 15 -1.88 -6.93 23.35
CA ALA A 15 -0.72 -6.13 23.01
C ALA A 15 0.07 -6.94 21.98
N PHE A 16 -0.15 -6.65 20.70
CA PHE A 16 0.56 -7.32 19.62
C PHE A 16 2.04 -6.95 19.73
N PRO A 17 2.97 -7.91 19.55
CA PRO A 17 4.37 -7.58 19.47
C PRO A 17 4.51 -6.62 18.28
N ALA A 18 5.05 -5.42 18.55
CA ALA A 18 5.46 -4.49 17.52
C ALA A 18 6.46 -5.23 16.63
N THR A 19 5.95 -5.82 15.55
CA THR A 19 6.77 -6.52 14.58
C THR A 19 7.51 -5.43 13.86
N THR A 20 8.78 -5.25 14.22
CA THR A 20 9.63 -4.21 13.67
C THR A 20 9.74 -4.46 12.17
N LEU A 21 9.00 -3.69 11.37
CA LEU A 21 9.07 -3.76 9.92
C LEU A 21 10.49 -3.36 9.51
N GLU A 22 11.16 -4.22 8.74
CA GLU A 22 12.49 -3.89 8.23
C GLU A 22 12.38 -2.80 7.17
N THR A 23 12.75 -1.57 7.52
CA THR A 23 12.73 -0.40 6.63
C THR A 23 13.89 -0.48 5.64
N ARG A 24 13.60 -0.52 4.33
CA ARG A 24 14.60 -0.37 3.26
C ARG A 24 14.57 1.06 2.69
N SER A 25 15.74 1.59 2.35
CA SER A 25 15.82 2.80 1.53
C SER A 25 15.28 2.54 0.12
N VAL A 26 14.42 3.43 -0.35
CA VAL A 26 13.83 3.37 -1.70
C VAL A 26 14.93 3.65 -2.72
N PRO A 27 15.12 2.81 -3.76
CA PRO A 27 16.11 3.06 -4.81
C PRO A 27 15.89 4.42 -5.51
N ALA A 28 16.96 5.10 -5.91
CA ALA A 28 16.88 6.42 -6.53
C ALA A 28 16.02 6.44 -7.82
N ALA A 29 16.10 5.40 -8.65
CA ALA A 29 15.25 5.27 -9.84
C ALA A 29 13.76 5.19 -9.47
N THR A 30 13.43 4.51 -8.38
CA THR A 30 12.05 4.40 -7.88
C THR A 30 11.56 5.73 -7.31
N GLN A 31 12.45 6.53 -6.71
CA GLN A 31 12.13 7.88 -6.25
C GLN A 31 11.89 8.86 -7.40
N ALA A 32 12.65 8.73 -8.49
CA ALA A 32 12.45 9.54 -9.70
C ALA A 32 11.06 9.29 -10.29
N ILE A 33 10.69 8.02 -10.45
CA ILE A 33 9.35 7.63 -10.91
C ILE A 33 8.25 8.12 -9.94
N ALA A 34 8.47 7.97 -8.64
CA ALA A 34 7.54 8.45 -7.60
C ALA A 34 7.27 9.96 -7.63
N SER A 35 8.23 10.75 -8.12
CA SER A 35 8.11 12.20 -8.25
C SER A 35 7.22 12.64 -9.41
N GLU A 36 6.93 11.75 -10.37
CA GLU A 36 6.06 12.03 -11.52
C GLU A 36 4.58 12.01 -11.17
N PHE A 37 4.22 11.46 -10.01
CA PHE A 37 2.84 11.35 -9.57
C PHE A 37 2.44 12.52 -8.69
N ALA A 38 1.20 13.00 -8.85
CA ALA A 38 0.70 14.14 -8.09
C ALA A 38 0.25 13.79 -6.66
N GLN A 39 -0.12 12.53 -6.41
CA GLN A 39 -0.68 12.09 -5.14
C GLN A 39 0.13 10.95 -4.54
N HIS A 40 0.32 11.03 -3.23
CA HIS A 40 1.14 10.12 -2.46
C HIS A 40 0.39 9.72 -1.20
N THR A 41 0.40 8.45 -0.86
CA THR A 41 -0.17 7.95 0.41
C THR A 41 0.63 6.77 0.89
N ALA A 42 1.00 6.77 2.17
CA ALA A 42 1.70 5.66 2.79
C ALA A 42 0.76 4.93 3.75
N GLY A 43 0.73 3.61 3.64
CA GLY A 43 0.25 2.69 4.67
C GLY A 43 1.41 2.14 5.48
N ARG A 44 1.10 1.13 6.31
CA ARG A 44 2.09 0.41 7.11
C ARG A 44 3.02 -0.44 6.23
N TYR A 45 2.48 -1.06 5.18
CA TYR A 45 3.23 -1.99 4.34
C TYR A 45 3.54 -1.45 2.95
N PHE A 46 2.80 -0.44 2.48
CA PHE A 46 2.89 0.04 1.10
C PHE A 46 3.00 1.55 1.04
N GLN A 47 3.72 2.05 0.04
CA GLN A 47 3.80 3.45 -0.31
C GLN A 47 3.25 3.64 -1.73
N TYR A 48 2.12 4.33 -1.83
CA TYR A 48 1.38 4.52 -3.06
C TYR A 48 1.68 5.85 -3.73
N HIS A 49 1.78 5.80 -5.05
CA HIS A 49 1.98 6.92 -5.95
C HIS A 49 0.95 6.82 -7.07
N ALA A 50 0.13 7.85 -7.25
CA ALA A 50 -0.94 7.84 -8.25
C ALA A 50 -1.34 9.24 -8.70
N ASN A 51 -2.03 9.32 -9.85
CA ASN A 51 -2.66 10.54 -10.35
C ASN A 51 -4.17 10.57 -10.10
N MET A 52 -4.63 9.92 -9.03
CA MET A 52 -6.06 9.77 -8.71
C MET A 52 -6.47 10.53 -7.45
N PRO A 53 -7.78 10.70 -7.16
CA PRO A 53 -8.22 11.37 -5.95
C PRO A 53 -7.65 10.75 -4.66
N PRO A 54 -7.17 11.55 -3.69
CA PRO A 54 -6.49 11.06 -2.50
C PRO A 54 -7.37 10.15 -1.63
N GLN A 55 -8.68 10.37 -1.63
CA GLN A 55 -9.65 9.53 -0.91
C GLN A 55 -9.63 8.09 -1.41
N ARG A 56 -9.51 7.89 -2.73
CA ARG A 56 -9.45 6.55 -3.33
C ARG A 56 -8.10 5.89 -3.02
N LEU A 57 -7.02 6.66 -3.06
CA LEU A 57 -5.68 6.17 -2.74
C LEU A 57 -5.56 5.73 -1.27
N ALA A 58 -6.17 6.49 -0.35
CA ALA A 58 -6.25 6.15 1.06
C ALA A 58 -7.01 4.83 1.31
N LEU A 59 -8.12 4.61 0.59
CA LEU A 59 -8.86 3.34 0.68
C LEU A 59 -8.00 2.14 0.27
N TYR A 60 -7.20 2.27 -0.80
CA TYR A 60 -6.28 1.21 -1.20
C TYR A 60 -5.22 0.95 -0.14
N ALA A 61 -4.63 2.00 0.44
CA ALA A 61 -3.66 1.85 1.51
C ALA A 61 -4.25 1.12 2.73
N THR A 62 -5.43 1.54 3.19
CA THR A 62 -6.10 0.89 4.32
C THR A 62 -6.46 -0.57 4.01
N PHE A 63 -7.04 -0.84 2.84
CA PHE A 63 -7.43 -2.20 2.46
C PHE A 63 -6.22 -3.14 2.39
N SER A 64 -5.13 -2.69 1.76
CA SER A 64 -3.92 -3.48 1.62
C SER A 64 -3.23 -3.74 2.96
N ASP A 65 -3.25 -2.78 3.88
CA ASP A 65 -2.73 -2.99 5.23
C ASP A 65 -3.55 -4.06 5.98
N MET A 66 -4.88 -3.97 5.94
CA MET A 66 -5.76 -4.97 6.56
C MET A 66 -5.56 -6.37 5.95
N PHE A 67 -5.39 -6.45 4.64
CA PHE A 67 -5.15 -7.73 3.96
C PHE A 67 -3.84 -8.36 4.42
N VAL A 68 -2.75 -7.59 4.49
CA VAL A 68 -1.46 -8.11 4.96
C VAL A 68 -1.55 -8.55 6.42
N GLU A 69 -2.23 -7.79 7.28
CA GLU A 69 -2.47 -8.19 8.67
C GLU A 69 -3.23 -9.52 8.77
N LEU A 70 -4.27 -9.71 7.94
CA LEU A 70 -5.04 -10.95 7.90
C LEU A 70 -4.18 -12.13 7.43
N VAL A 71 -3.40 -11.95 6.37
CA VAL A 71 -2.48 -12.99 5.85
C VAL A 71 -1.42 -13.36 6.89
N ASP A 72 -0.81 -12.35 7.53
CA ASP A 72 0.22 -12.53 8.54
C ASP A 72 -0.28 -13.28 9.78
N ARG A 73 -1.56 -13.06 10.13
CA ARG A 73 -2.21 -13.68 11.28
C ARG A 73 -2.66 -15.13 11.00
N GLU A 74 -3.34 -15.35 9.88
CA GLU A 74 -4.11 -16.59 9.65
C GLU A 74 -3.38 -17.61 8.77
N PHE A 75 -2.38 -17.19 7.99
CA PHE A 75 -1.75 -18.05 6.99
C PHE A 75 -0.25 -18.22 7.22
N PHE A 76 0.53 -17.17 7.04
CA PHE A 76 1.99 -17.21 7.20
C PHE A 76 2.55 -15.84 7.48
N ARG A 77 3.66 -15.79 8.23
CA ARG A 77 4.33 -14.54 8.52
C ARG A 77 4.90 -13.90 7.26
N VAL A 78 4.48 -12.67 6.98
CA VAL A 78 4.97 -11.90 5.84
C VAL A 78 6.35 -11.35 6.17
N LYS A 79 7.37 -12.13 5.83
CA LYS A 79 8.77 -11.72 5.93
C LYS A 79 9.18 -10.95 4.69
N THR A 80 8.85 -9.67 4.65
CA THR A 80 9.25 -8.76 3.58
C THR A 80 9.84 -7.49 4.16
N ARG A 81 10.64 -6.80 3.33
CA ARG A 81 11.15 -5.46 3.65
C ARG A 81 10.16 -4.42 3.15
N PHE A 82 9.80 -3.51 4.03
CA PHE A 82 8.76 -2.51 3.80
C PHE A 82 9.38 -1.10 3.80
N PRO A 83 8.66 -0.07 3.32
CA PRO A 83 7.41 -0.15 2.56
C PRO A 83 7.64 -0.61 1.11
N ILE A 84 6.69 -1.39 0.57
CA ILE A 84 6.65 -1.75 -0.85
C ILE A 84 6.15 -0.54 -1.65
N GLN A 85 6.88 -0.17 -2.70
CA GLN A 85 6.50 0.93 -3.59
C GLN A 85 5.42 0.46 -4.58
N VAL A 86 4.31 1.18 -4.65
CA VAL A 86 3.17 0.86 -5.52
C VAL A 86 2.84 2.06 -6.39
N PHE A 87 2.94 1.86 -7.71
CA PHE A 87 2.56 2.84 -8.71
C PHE A 87 1.20 2.46 -9.27
N VAL A 88 0.21 3.33 -9.11
CA VAL A 88 -1.14 3.10 -9.61
C VAL A 88 -1.39 4.01 -10.79
N LEU A 89 -1.54 3.37 -11.95
CA LEU A 89 -1.75 4.03 -13.23
C LEU A 89 -3.24 4.08 -13.54
N GLU A 90 -3.69 5.18 -14.13
CA GLU A 90 -5.11 5.34 -14.49
C GLU A 90 -5.49 4.46 -15.68
N ASP A 91 -4.56 4.26 -16.63
CA ASP A 91 -4.77 3.45 -17.81
C ASP A 91 -3.50 2.69 -18.25
N THR A 92 -3.67 1.77 -19.20
CA THR A 92 -2.58 0.97 -19.79
C THR A 92 -1.61 1.81 -20.62
N GLY A 93 -2.05 2.95 -21.16
CA GLY A 93 -1.19 3.86 -21.94
C GLY A 93 -0.14 4.57 -21.07
N SER A 94 -0.53 4.90 -19.84
CA SER A 94 0.33 5.48 -18.79
C SER A 94 1.45 4.52 -18.41
N TRP A 95 1.21 3.21 -18.52
CA TRP A 95 2.24 2.20 -18.29
C TRP A 95 3.32 2.20 -19.37
N LEU A 96 2.92 2.35 -20.63
CA LEU A 96 3.86 2.44 -21.74
C LEU A 96 4.73 3.71 -21.64
N THR A 97 4.13 4.83 -21.20
CA THR A 97 4.88 6.08 -20.94
C THR A 97 5.90 5.89 -19.84
N LEU A 98 5.49 5.30 -18.71
CA LEU A 98 6.38 5.10 -17.56
C LEU A 98 7.48 4.08 -17.84
N ALA A 99 7.17 2.98 -18.53
CA ALA A 99 8.15 1.98 -18.97
C ALA A 99 9.17 2.57 -19.96
N ARG A 100 8.74 3.50 -20.82
CA ARG A 100 9.64 4.18 -21.76
C ARG A 100 10.57 5.14 -21.03
N THR A 101 10.08 5.89 -20.04
CA THR A 101 10.90 6.77 -19.19
C THR A 101 11.90 6.00 -18.34
N SER A 102 11.53 4.82 -17.83
CA SER A 102 12.42 3.98 -17.01
C SER A 102 13.50 3.22 -17.79
N THR A 103 13.43 3.18 -19.13
CA THR A 103 14.42 2.48 -19.98
C THR A 103 15.55 3.42 -20.45
N VAL A 104 15.44 4.73 -20.19
CA VAL A 104 16.40 5.76 -20.65
C VAL A 104 17.37 6.20 -19.53
N GLN A 105 17.38 5.53 -18.38
CA GLN A 105 18.37 5.71 -17.31
C GLN A 105 19.17 4.43 -17.08
#